data_AF-A0A497LEG1-F1
#
_entry.id   AF-A0A497LEG1-F1
#
_cell.length_a   1.000
_cell.length_b   1.000
_cell.length_c   1.000
_cell.angle_alpha   90.00
_cell.angle_beta   90.00
_cell.angle_gamma   90.00
#
_symmetry.space_group_name_H-M   'P 1'
#
loop_
_entity.id
_entity.type
_entity.pdbx_description
1 polymer ?
#
loop_
_entity_poly.entity_id
_entity_poly.type
_entity_poly.pdbx_seq_one_letter_code
_entity_poly.pdbx_strand_id
1 'polypeptide(L)' 'GRLARYVKVMVNGRDIDFLSGLSTELRDGDEVLIFPPVGGG' A
#
# COMPACT_ATOMS: atom_id res chain seq x y z
N GLY A 1 12.86 -7.34 -2.00
CA GLY A 1 11.56 -7.94 -1.66
C GLY A 1 10.55 -7.52 -2.70
N ARG A 2 9.55 -8.35 -3.01
CA ARG A 2 8.47 -8.01 -3.93
C ARG A 2 7.14 -8.08 -3.20
N LEU A 3 6.26 -7.11 -3.43
CA LEU A 3 4.90 -7.17 -2.90
C LEU A 3 4.19 -8.37 -3.55
N ALA A 4 3.39 -9.10 -2.76
CA ALA A 4 2.53 -10.13 -3.33
C ALA A 4 1.51 -9.46 -4.27
N ARG A 5 1.26 -10.05 -5.44
CA ARG A 5 0.54 -9.41 -6.57
C ARG A 5 -0.84 -8.83 -6.23
N TYR A 6 -1.46 -9.26 -5.14
CA TYR A 6 -2.83 -8.90 -4.79
C TYR A 6 -2.93 -8.18 -3.43
N VAL A 7 -1.80 -7.83 -2.83
CA VAL A 7 -1.79 -6.99 -1.63
C VAL A 7 -1.88 -5.54 -2.07
N LYS A 8 -2.79 -4.77 -1.47
CA LYS A 8 -2.94 -3.35 -1.72
C LYS A 8 -2.35 -2.56 -0.56
N VAL A 9 -1.56 -1.53 -0.85
CA VAL A 9 -0.93 -0.69 0.17
C VAL A 9 -1.34 0.76 -0.08
N MET A 10 -1.76 1.44 0.98
CA MET A 10 -2.18 2.83 0.92
C MET A 10 -1.45 3.64 1.97
N VAL A 11 -1.10 4.88 1.63
CA VAL A 11 -0.52 5.88 2.53
C VAL A 11 -1.48 7.06 2.57
N ASN A 12 -1.98 7.39 3.77
CA ASN A 12 -2.97 8.46 3.99
C ASN A 12 -4.18 8.38 3.04
N GLY A 13 -4.70 7.16 2.83
CA GLY A 13 -5.84 6.91 1.95
C GLY A 13 -5.54 6.93 0.45
N ARG A 14 -4.27 7.05 0.03
CA ARG A 14 -3.85 6.99 -1.37
C ARG A 14 -3.03 5.74 -1.66
N ASP A 15 -3.38 5.03 -2.72
CA ASP A 15 -2.65 3.83 -3.15
C ASP A 15 -1.22 4.18 -3.61
N ILE A 16 -0.25 3.38 -3.16
CA ILE A 16 1.18 3.57 -3.48
C ILE A 16 1.47 3.45 -4.97
N ASP A 17 0.62 2.78 -5.74
CA ASP A 17 0.74 2.68 -7.20
C ASP A 17 0.59 4.05 -7.89
N PHE A 18 -0.04 5.02 -7.23
CA PHE A 18 -0.12 6.42 -7.67
C PHE A 18 0.90 7.34 -6.97
N LEU A 19 1.86 6.76 -6.25
CA LEU A 19 2.96 7.43 -5.57
C LEU A 19 4.29 6.91 -6.15
N SER A 20 5.24 6.51 -5.28
CA SER A 20 6.53 5.93 -5.69
C SER A 20 6.57 4.42 -5.43
N GLY A 21 5.41 3.75 -5.38
CA GLY A 21 5.31 2.33 -5.05
C GLY A 21 5.92 2.03 -3.68
N LEU A 22 6.69 0.94 -3.60
CA LEU A 22 7.41 0.56 -2.36
C LEU A 22 8.52 1.55 -1.96
N SER A 23 8.89 2.47 -2.85
CA SER A 23 9.85 3.55 -2.54
C SER A 23 9.18 4.83 -2.05
N THR A 24 7.87 4.81 -1.78
CA THR A 24 7.16 5.95 -1.20
C THR A 24 7.77 6.28 0.18
N GLU A 25 8.36 7.47 0.31
CA GLU A 25 8.87 7.96 1.59
C GLU A 25 7.71 8.21 2.56
N LEU A 26 7.88 7.72 3.79
CA LEU A 26 6.94 7.93 4.88
C LEU A 26 7.48 8.98 5.84
N ARG A 27 6.58 9.72 6.46
CA ARG A 27 6.87 10.69 7.51
C ARG A 27 6.22 10.26 8.81
N ASP A 28 6.72 10.82 9.90
CA ASP A 28 6.10 10.62 11.19
C ASP A 28 4.63 11.10 11.16
N GLY A 29 3.73 10.26 11.66
CA GLY A 29 2.29 10.49 11.63
C GLY A 29 1.55 10.02 10.37
N ASP A 30 2.25 9.50 9.34
CA ASP A 30 1.57 8.93 8.17
C ASP A 30 0.85 7.61 8.52
N GLU A 31 -0.39 7.47 8.04
CA GLU A 31 -1.15 6.23 8.18
C GLU A 31 -0.90 5.30 6.99
N VAL A 32 -0.52 4.05 7.28
CA VAL A 32 -0.34 3.01 6.26
C VAL A 32 -1.38 1.92 6.43
N LEU A 33 -2.16 1.69 5.37
CA LEU A 33 -3.15 0.62 5.31
C LEU A 33 -2.66 -0.48 4.37
N ILE A 34 -2.70 -1.72 4.83
CA ILE A 34 -2.31 -2.90 4.05
C ILE A 34 -3.51 -3.83 3.98
N PHE A 35 -4.03 -4.01 2.77
CA PHE A 35 -5.15 -4.89 2.52
C PHE A 35 -4.65 -6.22 1.97
N PRO A 36 -5.00 -7.36 2.60
CA PRO A 36 -4.71 -8.66 2.02
C PRO A 36 -5.47 -8.82 0.70
N PRO A 37 -5.08 -9.81 -0.14
CA PRO A 37 -5.85 -10.18 -1.32
C PRO A 37 -7.29 -10.46 -0.92
N VAL A 38 -8.22 -9.62 -1.38
CA VAL A 38 -9.64 -9.84 -1.12
C VAL A 38 -10.14 -10.85 -2.14
N GLY A 39 -10.29 -12.11 -1.74
CA GLY A 39 -11.00 -13.12 -2.51
C GLY A 39 -12.50 -12.91 -2.31
N GLY A 40 -13.19 -12.46 -3.36
CA GLY A 40 -14.65 -12.43 -3.37
C GLY A 40 -15.21 -13.86 -3.36
N GLY A 41 -16.24 -14.08 -2.55
CA GLY A 41 -17.17 -15.18 -2.74
C GLY A 41 -18.10 -14.91 -3.93
#